data_AF-A0A9X1X6B0-F1
#
_entry.id   AF-A0A9X1X6B0-F1
#
_cell.length_a   1.000
_cell.length_b   1.000
_cell.length_c   1.000
_cell.angle_alpha   90.00
_cell.angle_beta   90.00
_cell.angle_gamma   90.00
#
_symmetry.space_group_name_H-M   'P 1'
#
loop_
_entity.id
_entity.type
_entity.pdbx_description
1 polymer ?
#
loop_
_entity_poly.entity_id
_entity_poly.type
_entity_poly.pdbx_seq_one_letter_code
_entity_poly.pdbx_strand_id
1 'polypeptide(L)'
;MINPTEINSLIKLLDDPDQEIYSHVHDKLLSYGGEAVDHLESAWEQAFDPILQERIADIVHEIQFGIVKNDLALWYQSGGFDLLQGVLIINKYQYPDLDEQKVINQIEDIKREVWMQMHYETSPVEQIKLMNHIFYNVYGFAGNKTNHQDPQNSYLSQVLESRKGNQISLAIIYSIIAQKLDIPVYGVNLPQHFILAYLDESQESEFESGILFYINAFNKGFIFGRRDVDLFLKQLNLQAEKQFYEPCSNADIIRRILRNLISAYEQLGSTEKVSELRELLEIVNDSSDDL
;
A
#
# COMPACT_ATOMS: atom_id res chain seq x y z
N MET A 1 -22.54 -5.27 -21.41
CA MET A 1 -22.18 -6.44 -22.22
C MET A 1 -21.68 -5.94 -23.55
N ILE A 2 -20.38 -5.79 -23.65
CA ILE A 2 -19.73 -5.44 -24.91
C ILE A 2 -19.84 -6.62 -25.88
N ASN A 3 -19.91 -6.32 -27.17
CA ASN A 3 -19.86 -7.35 -28.21
C ASN A 3 -18.39 -7.77 -28.42
N PRO A 4 -18.00 -9.04 -28.15
CA PRO A 4 -16.62 -9.49 -28.34
C PRO A 4 -16.13 -9.33 -29.78
N THR A 5 -17.05 -9.36 -30.74
CA THR A 5 -16.74 -9.16 -32.16
C THR A 5 -16.34 -7.72 -32.46
N GLU A 6 -16.91 -6.75 -31.73
CA GLU A 6 -16.59 -5.33 -31.86
C GLU A 6 -15.21 -5.02 -31.28
N ILE A 7 -14.89 -5.48 -30.06
CA ILE A 7 -13.55 -5.32 -29.47
C ILE A 7 -12.49 -5.93 -30.39
N ASN A 8 -12.67 -7.17 -30.85
CA ASN A 8 -11.70 -7.82 -31.74
C ASN A 8 -11.54 -7.09 -33.08
N SER A 9 -12.57 -6.39 -33.57
CA SER A 9 -12.47 -5.57 -34.78
C SER A 9 -11.69 -4.29 -34.52
N LEU A 10 -11.90 -3.65 -33.38
CA LEU A 10 -11.16 -2.46 -32.94
C LEU A 10 -9.67 -2.77 -32.76
N ILE A 11 -9.33 -3.89 -32.12
CA ILE A 11 -7.94 -4.31 -31.93
C ILE A 11 -7.22 -4.49 -33.28
N LYS A 12 -7.90 -5.05 -34.28
CA LYS A 12 -7.34 -5.19 -35.65
C LYS A 12 -7.15 -3.88 -36.39
N LEU A 13 -7.69 -2.77 -35.90
CA LEU A 13 -7.49 -1.43 -36.47
C LEU A 13 -6.40 -0.65 -35.72
N LEU A 14 -5.81 -1.22 -34.66
CA LEU A 14 -4.69 -0.61 -33.95
C LEU A 14 -3.39 -0.65 -34.75
N ASP A 15 -3.30 -1.45 -35.81
CA ASP A 15 -2.16 -1.47 -36.74
C ASP A 15 -2.29 -0.43 -37.88
N ASP A 16 -3.42 0.30 -37.93
CA ASP A 16 -3.67 1.28 -38.99
C ASP A 16 -2.63 2.43 -38.89
N PRO A 17 -2.00 2.81 -40.02
CA PRO A 17 -1.07 3.93 -40.06
C PRO A 17 -1.75 5.30 -39.94
N ASP A 18 -3.07 5.39 -40.14
CA ASP A 18 -3.84 6.61 -39.98
C ASP A 18 -4.01 6.97 -38.50
N GLN A 19 -3.51 8.14 -38.11
CA GLN A 19 -3.49 8.58 -36.73
C GLN A 19 -4.88 8.98 -36.20
N GLU A 20 -5.80 9.42 -37.06
CA GLU A 20 -7.19 9.68 -36.64
C GLU A 20 -7.92 8.37 -36.36
N ILE A 21 -7.71 7.34 -37.18
CA ILE A 21 -8.27 6.00 -36.97
C ILE A 21 -7.74 5.42 -35.66
N TYR A 22 -6.43 5.44 -35.46
CA TYR A 22 -5.82 4.99 -34.21
C TYR A 22 -6.40 5.72 -32.99
N SER A 23 -6.47 7.05 -33.02
CA SER A 23 -7.02 7.83 -31.89
C SER A 23 -8.49 7.47 -31.59
N HIS A 24 -9.32 7.29 -32.62
CA HIS A 24 -10.71 6.89 -32.42
C HIS A 24 -10.85 5.47 -31.85
N VAL A 25 -10.04 4.54 -32.32
CA VAL A 25 -10.01 3.15 -31.82
C VAL A 25 -9.51 3.12 -30.38
N HIS A 26 -8.44 3.85 -30.09
CA HIS A 26 -7.85 4.04 -28.77
C HIS A 26 -8.89 4.51 -27.75
N ASP A 27 -9.52 5.67 -28.00
CA ASP A 27 -10.53 6.23 -27.09
C ASP A 27 -11.73 5.29 -26.90
N LYS A 28 -12.09 4.55 -27.95
CA LYS A 28 -13.18 3.58 -27.87
C LYS A 28 -12.83 2.40 -26.98
N LEU A 29 -11.61 1.86 -27.07
CA LEU A 29 -11.12 0.79 -26.21
C LEU A 29 -11.01 1.24 -24.75
N LEU A 30 -10.50 2.46 -24.52
CA LEU A 30 -10.49 3.06 -23.17
C LEU A 30 -11.90 3.17 -22.58
N SER A 31 -12.90 3.52 -23.39
CA SER A 31 -14.30 3.63 -22.93
C SER A 31 -14.91 2.31 -22.45
N TYR A 32 -14.33 1.18 -22.84
CA TYR A 32 -14.74 -0.15 -22.37
C TYR A 32 -14.12 -0.53 -21.02
N GLY A 33 -13.05 0.15 -20.60
CA GLY A 33 -12.39 -0.08 -19.31
C GLY A 33 -11.96 -1.54 -19.13
N GLY A 34 -12.13 -2.07 -17.92
CA GLY A 34 -11.67 -3.41 -17.55
C GLY A 34 -12.23 -4.55 -18.42
N GLU A 35 -13.42 -4.40 -19.01
CA GLU A 35 -14.00 -5.43 -19.90
C GLU A 35 -13.18 -5.64 -21.18
N ALA A 36 -12.31 -4.70 -21.57
CA ALA A 36 -11.44 -4.82 -22.74
C ALA A 36 -10.09 -5.48 -22.45
N VAL A 37 -9.65 -5.56 -21.19
CA VAL A 37 -8.28 -5.96 -20.81
C VAL A 37 -7.97 -7.40 -21.26
N ASP A 38 -8.81 -8.38 -20.91
CA ASP A 38 -8.62 -9.79 -21.31
C ASP A 38 -8.50 -9.96 -22.84
N HIS A 39 -9.26 -9.17 -23.59
CA HIS A 39 -9.23 -9.20 -25.05
C HIS A 39 -7.94 -8.59 -25.61
N LEU A 40 -7.49 -7.48 -25.02
CA LEU A 40 -6.25 -6.81 -25.38
C LEU A 40 -5.04 -7.69 -25.06
N GLU A 41 -4.98 -8.29 -23.87
CA GLU A 41 -3.90 -9.20 -23.48
C GLU A 41 -3.84 -10.43 -24.38
N SER A 42 -5.00 -11.04 -24.69
CA SER A 42 -5.05 -12.16 -25.63
C SER A 42 -4.57 -11.77 -27.03
N ALA A 43 -4.85 -10.54 -27.47
CA ALA A 43 -4.36 -10.04 -28.75
C ALA A 43 -2.86 -9.71 -28.70
N TRP A 44 -2.36 -9.20 -27.58
CA TRP A 44 -0.94 -8.92 -27.38
C TRP A 44 -0.09 -10.19 -27.50
N GLU A 45 -0.53 -11.29 -26.90
CA GLU A 45 0.13 -12.60 -26.99
C GLU A 45 0.20 -13.14 -28.43
N GLN A 46 -0.79 -12.81 -29.26
CA GLN A 46 -0.91 -13.26 -30.64
C GLN A 46 -0.27 -12.30 -31.65
N ALA A 47 0.01 -11.06 -31.24
CA ALA A 47 0.60 -10.06 -32.10
C ALA A 47 2.08 -10.40 -32.41
N PHE A 48 2.44 -10.36 -33.69
CA PHE A 48 3.82 -10.56 -34.15
C PHE A 48 4.52 -9.25 -34.48
N ASP A 49 3.76 -8.15 -34.58
CA ASP A 49 4.27 -6.81 -34.86
C ASP A 49 4.63 -6.09 -33.55
N PRO A 50 5.90 -5.67 -33.35
CA PRO A 50 6.31 -4.94 -32.16
C PRO A 50 5.54 -3.64 -31.93
N ILE A 51 5.14 -2.93 -32.99
CA ILE A 51 4.40 -1.65 -32.86
C ILE A 51 3.00 -1.90 -32.31
N LEU A 52 2.31 -2.90 -32.86
CA LEU A 52 1.00 -3.31 -32.36
C LEU A 52 1.08 -3.81 -30.91
N GLN A 53 2.11 -4.57 -30.54
CA GLN A 53 2.33 -5.01 -29.16
C GLN A 53 2.51 -3.83 -28.20
N GLU A 54 3.32 -2.84 -28.57
CA GLU A 54 3.51 -1.62 -27.78
C GLU A 54 2.19 -0.86 -27.61
N ARG A 55 1.47 -0.59 -28.71
CA ARG A 55 0.16 0.08 -28.69
C ARG A 55 -0.86 -0.62 -27.80
N ILE A 56 -0.92 -1.95 -27.85
CA ILE A 56 -1.83 -2.72 -27.00
C ILE A 56 -1.41 -2.63 -25.53
N ALA A 57 -0.11 -2.74 -25.24
CA ALA A 57 0.41 -2.64 -23.88
C ALA A 57 0.12 -1.26 -23.26
N ASP A 58 0.29 -0.19 -24.04
CA ASP A 58 -0.01 1.19 -23.60
C ASP A 58 -1.50 1.34 -23.26
N ILE A 59 -2.40 0.85 -24.12
CA ILE A 59 -3.85 0.90 -23.87
C ILE A 59 -4.22 0.10 -22.61
N VAL A 60 -3.66 -1.11 -22.44
CA VAL A 60 -3.91 -1.94 -21.25
C VAL A 60 -3.47 -1.20 -20.00
N HIS A 61 -2.26 -0.63 -20.02
CA HIS A 61 -1.71 0.15 -18.91
C HIS A 61 -2.56 1.39 -18.59
N GLU A 62 -2.99 2.16 -19.60
CA GLU A 62 -3.88 3.31 -19.41
C GLU A 62 -5.22 2.92 -18.77
N ILE A 63 -5.83 1.82 -19.21
CA ILE A 63 -7.07 1.29 -18.62
C ILE A 63 -6.84 0.90 -17.15
N GLN A 64 -5.79 0.12 -16.88
CA GLN A 64 -5.48 -0.36 -15.53
C GLN A 64 -5.14 0.79 -14.59
N PHE A 65 -4.35 1.76 -15.03
CA PHE A 65 -4.04 2.96 -14.26
C PHE A 65 -5.29 3.81 -14.01
N GLY A 66 -6.17 3.94 -15.00
CA GLY A 66 -7.48 4.58 -14.86
C GLY A 66 -8.36 3.91 -13.78
N ILE A 67 -8.38 2.58 -13.74
CA ILE A 67 -9.09 1.81 -12.69
C ILE A 67 -8.50 2.11 -11.31
N VAL A 68 -7.16 2.05 -11.16
CA VAL A 68 -6.48 2.36 -9.88
C VAL A 68 -6.78 3.77 -9.41
N LYS A 69 -6.77 4.77 -10.31
CA LYS A 69 -7.15 6.15 -10.00
C LYS A 69 -8.57 6.26 -9.47
N ASN A 70 -9.53 5.62 -10.15
CA ASN A 70 -10.93 5.64 -9.75
C ASN A 70 -11.15 4.95 -8.41
N ASP A 71 -10.56 3.77 -8.21
CA ASP A 71 -10.68 3.00 -6.96
C ASP A 71 -10.07 3.77 -5.79
N LEU A 72 -8.90 4.40 -5.99
CA LEU A 72 -8.25 5.21 -4.97
C LEU A 72 -9.09 6.44 -4.60
N ALA A 73 -9.67 7.12 -5.60
CA ALA A 73 -10.55 8.27 -5.38
C ALA A 73 -11.81 7.87 -4.61
N LEU A 74 -12.45 6.75 -4.97
CA LEU A 74 -13.61 6.22 -4.25
C LEU A 74 -13.26 5.83 -2.82
N TRP A 75 -12.13 5.16 -2.61
CA TRP A 75 -11.63 4.80 -1.29
C TRP A 75 -11.39 6.05 -0.42
N TYR A 76 -10.79 7.09 -1.00
CA TYR A 76 -10.52 8.34 -0.28
C TYR A 76 -11.82 9.10 0.05
N GLN A 77 -12.72 9.29 -0.93
CA GLN A 77 -14.00 9.99 -0.75
C GLN A 77 -14.96 9.27 0.21
N SER A 78 -14.83 7.94 0.35
CA SER A 78 -15.58 7.16 1.33
C SER A 78 -15.00 7.22 2.75
N GLY A 79 -13.95 8.02 2.97
CA GLY A 79 -13.34 8.29 4.27
C GLY A 79 -12.07 7.49 4.56
N GLY A 80 -11.62 6.65 3.64
CA GLY A 80 -10.36 5.90 3.77
C GLY A 80 -10.32 4.94 4.97
N PHE A 81 -11.46 4.44 5.43
CA PHE A 81 -11.55 3.69 6.70
C PHE A 81 -10.84 2.33 6.68
N ASP A 82 -10.82 1.65 5.53
CA ASP A 82 -10.15 0.34 5.38
C ASP A 82 -8.73 0.51 4.84
N LEU A 83 -7.74 0.41 5.72
CA LEU A 83 -6.33 0.50 5.34
C LEU A 83 -5.90 -0.61 4.39
N LEU A 84 -6.39 -1.85 4.58
CA LEU A 84 -6.02 -2.97 3.73
C LEU A 84 -6.48 -2.72 2.30
N GLN A 85 -7.73 -2.25 2.13
CA GLN A 85 -8.26 -1.91 0.82
C GLN A 85 -7.43 -0.82 0.12
N GLY A 86 -7.10 0.27 0.83
CA GLY A 86 -6.28 1.34 0.27
C GLY A 86 -4.91 0.84 -0.20
N VAL A 87 -4.27 -0.02 0.59
CA VAL A 87 -2.96 -0.60 0.25
C VAL A 87 -3.06 -1.58 -0.92
N LEU A 88 -4.14 -2.36 -1.03
CA LEU A 88 -4.38 -3.26 -2.16
C LEU A 88 -4.58 -2.49 -3.47
N ILE A 89 -5.28 -1.36 -3.44
CA ILE A 89 -5.42 -0.46 -4.60
C ILE A 89 -4.04 0.03 -5.07
N ILE A 90 -3.18 0.48 -4.15
CA ILE A 90 -1.80 0.86 -4.48
C ILE A 90 -0.98 -0.34 -4.98
N ASN A 91 -1.25 -1.55 -4.51
CA ASN A 91 -0.59 -2.75 -4.99
C ASN A 91 -0.92 -3.05 -6.46
N LYS A 92 -2.18 -2.85 -6.85
CA LYS A 92 -2.66 -3.05 -8.23
C LYS A 92 -2.05 -2.11 -9.26
N TYR A 93 -1.50 -0.97 -8.83
CA TYR A 93 -0.70 -0.10 -9.71
C TYR A 93 0.45 -0.85 -10.38
N GLN A 94 1.13 -1.73 -9.65
CA GLN A 94 2.25 -2.52 -10.19
C GLN A 94 1.84 -3.94 -10.56
N TYR A 95 0.77 -4.47 -9.95
CA TYR A 95 0.27 -5.82 -10.14
C TYR A 95 -1.23 -5.81 -10.44
N PRO A 96 -1.64 -5.45 -11.67
CA PRO A 96 -3.06 -5.34 -12.03
C PRO A 96 -3.86 -6.62 -11.76
N ASP A 97 -3.26 -7.78 -12.02
CA ASP A 97 -3.88 -9.11 -11.83
C ASP A 97 -3.76 -9.65 -10.40
N LEU A 98 -3.54 -8.78 -9.41
CA LEU A 98 -3.40 -9.18 -8.02
C LEU A 98 -4.65 -9.95 -7.55
N ASP A 99 -4.44 -11.18 -7.12
CA ASP A 99 -5.41 -11.93 -6.32
C ASP A 99 -5.45 -11.38 -4.89
N GLU A 100 -6.38 -10.45 -4.65
CA GLU A 100 -6.61 -9.87 -3.33
C GLU A 100 -6.98 -10.92 -2.28
N GLN A 101 -7.72 -11.96 -2.66
CA GLN A 101 -8.15 -13.01 -1.74
C GLN A 101 -6.95 -13.80 -1.22
N LYS A 102 -5.94 -14.04 -2.07
CA LYS A 102 -4.67 -14.64 -1.64
C LYS A 102 -3.98 -13.80 -0.58
N VAL A 103 -3.91 -12.48 -0.76
CA VAL A 103 -3.32 -11.54 0.22
C VAL A 103 -4.09 -11.55 1.53
N ILE A 104 -5.42 -11.48 1.47
CA ILE A 104 -6.30 -11.53 2.64
C ILE A 104 -6.10 -12.85 3.41
N ASN A 105 -6.10 -13.99 2.70
CA ASN A 105 -5.90 -15.30 3.31
C ASN A 105 -4.56 -15.40 4.05
N GLN A 106 -3.47 -14.87 3.47
CA GLN A 106 -2.16 -14.85 4.13
C GLN A 106 -2.17 -14.05 5.44
N ILE A 107 -2.90 -12.93 5.50
CA ILE A 107 -3.05 -12.12 6.72
C ILE A 107 -3.90 -12.88 7.75
N GLU A 108 -5.00 -13.50 7.30
CA GLU A 108 -5.89 -14.29 8.15
C GLU A 108 -5.19 -15.52 8.77
N ASP A 109 -4.29 -16.16 8.03
CA ASP A 109 -3.47 -17.26 8.55
C ASP A 109 -2.58 -16.80 9.72
N ILE A 110 -1.88 -15.66 9.57
CA ILE A 110 -1.04 -15.10 10.63
C ILE A 110 -1.91 -14.72 11.83
N LYS A 111 -3.03 -14.05 11.57
CA LYS A 111 -4.00 -13.67 12.61
C LYS A 111 -4.47 -14.89 13.41
N ARG A 112 -4.83 -15.97 12.73
CA ARG A 112 -5.27 -17.22 13.36
C ARG A 112 -4.18 -17.83 14.23
N GLU A 113 -2.93 -17.80 13.77
CA GLU A 113 -1.78 -18.31 14.55
C GLU A 113 -1.58 -17.51 15.84
N VAL A 114 -1.68 -16.17 15.80
CA VAL A 114 -1.64 -15.34 17.00
C VAL A 114 -2.83 -15.66 17.92
N TRP A 115 -4.04 -15.73 17.36
CA TRP A 115 -5.26 -16.00 18.13
C TRP A 115 -5.23 -17.33 18.89
N MET A 116 -4.73 -18.40 18.27
CA MET A 116 -4.64 -19.72 18.91
C MET A 116 -3.71 -19.75 20.13
N GLN A 117 -2.76 -18.82 20.22
CA GLN A 117 -1.78 -18.74 21.30
C GLN A 117 -2.10 -17.64 22.32
N MET A 118 -3.12 -16.81 22.07
CA MET A 118 -3.52 -15.76 22.99
C MET A 118 -4.30 -16.32 24.18
N HIS A 119 -4.04 -15.73 25.36
CA HIS A 119 -4.77 -16.02 26.59
C HIS A 119 -5.68 -14.82 26.94
N TYR A 120 -6.83 -15.08 27.58
CA TYR A 120 -7.83 -14.05 27.87
C TYR A 120 -7.35 -12.91 28.79
N GLU A 121 -6.26 -13.10 29.56
CA GLU A 121 -5.76 -12.14 30.55
C GLU A 121 -4.34 -11.63 30.25
N THR A 122 -3.85 -11.75 29.00
CA THR A 122 -2.52 -11.21 28.67
C THR A 122 -2.50 -9.68 28.73
N SER A 123 -1.48 -9.14 29.40
CA SER A 123 -1.22 -7.70 29.40
C SER A 123 -0.87 -7.18 27.99
N PRO A 124 -1.06 -5.88 27.71
CA PRO A 124 -0.69 -5.26 26.43
C PRO A 124 0.73 -5.61 25.95
N VAL A 125 1.71 -5.62 26.85
CA VAL A 125 3.10 -5.95 26.52
C VAL A 125 3.27 -7.44 26.17
N GLU A 126 2.52 -8.34 26.82
CA GLU A 126 2.55 -9.77 26.51
C GLU A 126 1.88 -10.08 25.17
N GLN A 127 0.76 -9.41 24.85
CA GLN A 127 0.13 -9.49 23.53
C GLN A 127 1.13 -9.13 22.43
N ILE A 128 1.83 -8.01 22.56
CA ILE A 128 2.84 -7.57 21.57
C ILE A 128 4.05 -8.50 21.52
N LYS A 129 4.49 -9.07 22.66
CA LYS A 129 5.55 -10.08 22.65
C LYS A 129 5.14 -11.35 21.91
N LEU A 130 3.91 -11.82 22.07
CA LEU A 130 3.38 -12.95 21.32
C LEU A 130 3.30 -12.63 19.84
N MET A 131 2.71 -11.48 19.48
CA MET A 131 2.67 -11.02 18.09
C MET A 131 4.06 -10.94 17.46
N ASN A 132 5.05 -10.40 18.20
CA ASN A 132 6.43 -10.35 17.74
C ASN A 132 7.01 -11.75 17.51
N HIS A 133 6.74 -12.71 18.40
CA HIS A 133 7.19 -14.09 18.22
C HIS A 133 6.61 -14.69 16.93
N ILE A 134 5.30 -14.58 16.72
CA ILE A 134 4.65 -15.13 15.52
C ILE A 134 5.15 -14.41 14.26
N PHE A 135 5.11 -13.09 14.25
CA PHE A 135 5.43 -12.30 13.07
C PHE A 135 6.91 -12.43 12.66
N TYR A 136 7.86 -12.29 13.60
CA TYR A 136 9.29 -12.29 13.27
C TYR A 136 9.95 -13.66 13.35
N ASN A 137 9.53 -14.56 14.25
CA ASN A 137 10.21 -15.84 14.45
C ASN A 137 9.52 -17.00 13.74
N VAL A 138 8.19 -17.03 13.71
CA VAL A 138 7.43 -18.10 13.03
C VAL A 138 7.30 -17.80 11.54
N TYR A 139 6.81 -16.61 11.19
CA TYR A 139 6.62 -16.18 9.78
C TYR A 139 7.86 -15.53 9.16
N GLY A 140 8.86 -15.17 9.96
CA GLY A 140 10.17 -14.75 9.45
C GLY A 140 10.21 -13.34 8.83
N PHE A 141 9.25 -12.47 9.13
CA PHE A 141 9.27 -11.11 8.60
C PHE A 141 10.52 -10.35 9.05
N ALA A 142 11.07 -9.51 8.17
CA ALA A 142 12.22 -8.68 8.49
C ALA A 142 12.30 -7.43 7.61
N GLY A 143 12.97 -6.40 8.11
CA GLY A 143 13.33 -5.23 7.32
C GLY A 143 14.31 -5.59 6.19
N ASN A 144 14.04 -5.13 4.96
CA ASN A 144 14.97 -5.32 3.85
C ASN A 144 16.15 -4.35 3.94
N LYS A 145 17.19 -4.71 4.69
CA LYS A 145 18.38 -3.86 4.87
C LYS A 145 19.33 -3.85 3.67
N THR A 146 19.32 -4.92 2.88
CA THR A 146 20.23 -5.08 1.73
C THR A 146 19.78 -4.30 0.51
N ASN A 147 18.47 -4.22 0.27
CA ASN A 147 17.90 -3.45 -0.83
C ASN A 147 16.79 -2.52 -0.31
N HIS A 148 17.15 -1.59 0.56
CA HIS A 148 16.19 -0.73 1.27
C HIS A 148 15.45 0.26 0.35
N GLN A 149 15.99 0.52 -0.84
CA GLN A 149 15.44 1.44 -1.83
C GLN A 149 14.55 0.73 -2.87
N ASP A 150 14.40 -0.59 -2.78
CA ASP A 150 13.59 -1.35 -3.71
C ASP A 150 12.10 -0.95 -3.60
N PRO A 151 11.44 -0.51 -4.70
CA PRO A 151 9.99 -0.24 -4.71
C PRO A 151 9.18 -1.46 -4.25
N GLN A 152 9.69 -2.67 -4.49
CA GLN A 152 9.05 -3.93 -4.08
C GLN A 152 8.77 -4.00 -2.58
N ASN A 153 9.55 -3.31 -1.77
CA ASN A 153 9.35 -3.25 -0.33
C ASN A 153 8.09 -2.49 0.09
N SER A 154 7.46 -1.72 -0.82
CA SER A 154 6.24 -0.94 -0.60
C SER A 154 4.98 -1.67 -1.09
N TYR A 155 5.11 -2.76 -1.83
CA TYR A 155 3.98 -3.55 -2.32
C TYR A 155 3.67 -4.71 -1.37
N LEU A 156 2.53 -4.60 -0.65
CA LEU A 156 2.05 -5.57 0.34
C LEU A 156 2.15 -7.04 -0.10
N SER A 157 1.68 -7.39 -1.30
CA SER A 157 1.76 -8.75 -1.86
C SER A 157 3.20 -9.29 -1.89
N GLN A 158 4.14 -8.47 -2.37
CA GLN A 158 5.57 -8.78 -2.46
C GLN A 158 6.21 -8.91 -1.07
N VAL A 159 5.78 -8.09 -0.11
CA VAL A 159 6.27 -8.16 1.28
C VAL A 159 5.75 -9.42 1.98
N LEU A 160 4.50 -9.81 1.74
CA LEU A 160 3.93 -11.05 2.28
C LEU A 160 4.61 -12.29 1.69
N GLU A 161 4.96 -12.28 0.40
CA GLU A 161 5.66 -13.40 -0.24
C GLU A 161 7.13 -13.49 0.18
N SER A 162 7.87 -12.39 0.08
CA SER A 162 9.31 -12.35 0.39
C SER A 162 9.61 -12.34 1.89
N ARG A 163 8.62 -12.02 2.73
CA ARG A 163 8.76 -11.71 4.16
C ARG A 163 9.73 -10.56 4.43
N LYS A 164 10.03 -9.73 3.43
CA LYS A 164 10.93 -8.59 3.52
C LYS A 164 10.22 -7.32 3.08
N GLY A 165 10.29 -6.27 3.90
CA GLY A 165 9.62 -5.01 3.60
C GLY A 165 10.33 -3.80 4.16
N ASN A 166 9.80 -2.62 3.84
CA ASN A 166 10.22 -1.37 4.43
C ASN A 166 9.49 -1.13 5.77
N GLN A 167 9.84 -0.04 6.45
CA GLN A 167 9.26 0.33 7.74
C GLN A 167 7.73 0.50 7.70
N ILE A 168 7.18 0.97 6.58
CA ILE A 168 5.74 1.22 6.43
C ILE A 168 5.01 -0.09 6.22
N SER A 169 5.44 -0.88 5.24
CA SER A 169 4.76 -2.13 4.88
C SER A 169 4.74 -3.13 6.03
N LEU A 170 5.85 -3.27 6.78
CA LEU A 170 5.89 -4.14 7.95
C LEU A 170 4.94 -3.65 9.05
N ALA A 171 4.92 -2.35 9.30
CA ALA A 171 4.01 -1.75 10.27
C ALA A 171 2.53 -1.89 9.86
N ILE A 172 2.21 -1.72 8.57
CA ILE A 172 0.86 -1.91 8.02
C ILE A 172 0.39 -3.33 8.29
N ILE A 173 1.15 -4.35 7.84
CA ILE A 173 0.76 -5.76 8.05
C ILE A 173 0.58 -6.03 9.54
N TYR A 174 1.52 -5.58 10.37
CA TYR A 174 1.48 -5.77 11.82
C TYR A 174 0.22 -5.14 12.44
N SER A 175 -0.09 -3.87 12.10
CA SER A 175 -1.25 -3.15 12.62
C SER A 175 -2.58 -3.75 12.15
N ILE A 176 -2.68 -4.20 10.90
CA ILE A 176 -3.88 -4.86 10.38
C ILE A 176 -4.14 -6.17 11.14
N ILE A 177 -3.10 -6.96 11.42
CA ILE A 177 -3.25 -8.19 12.21
C ILE A 177 -3.67 -7.85 13.64
N ALA A 178 -3.04 -6.85 14.27
CA ALA A 178 -3.39 -6.42 15.62
C ALA A 178 -4.85 -5.97 15.73
N GLN A 179 -5.29 -5.08 14.83
CA GLN A 179 -6.65 -4.54 14.85
C GLN A 179 -7.71 -5.61 14.54
N LYS A 180 -7.40 -6.59 13.66
CA LYS A 180 -8.27 -7.76 13.44
C LYS A 180 -8.39 -8.70 14.65
N LEU A 181 -7.56 -8.51 15.66
CA LEU A 181 -7.57 -9.22 16.95
C LEU A 181 -8.09 -8.32 18.08
N ASP A 182 -8.68 -7.17 17.76
CA ASP A 182 -9.13 -6.15 18.70
C ASP A 182 -7.99 -5.63 19.60
N ILE A 183 -6.76 -5.59 19.07
CA ILE A 183 -5.59 -5.00 19.73
C ILE A 183 -5.37 -3.58 19.15
N PRO A 184 -5.42 -2.51 19.97
CA PRO A 184 -5.49 -1.12 19.52
C PRO A 184 -4.11 -0.57 19.11
N VAL A 185 -3.53 -1.12 18.03
CA VAL A 185 -2.22 -0.72 17.50
C VAL A 185 -2.39 0.07 16.21
N TYR A 186 -1.89 1.30 16.19
CA TYR A 186 -2.07 2.24 15.07
C TYR A 186 -0.75 2.86 14.62
N GLY A 187 -0.66 3.23 13.34
CA GLY A 187 0.55 3.82 12.77
C GLY A 187 0.77 5.27 13.19
N VAL A 188 2.02 5.65 13.45
CA VAL A 188 2.43 7.01 13.81
C VAL A 188 3.53 7.49 12.86
N ASN A 189 3.35 8.69 12.34
CA ASN A 189 4.32 9.35 11.49
C ASN A 189 5.43 9.98 12.34
N LEU A 190 6.60 9.35 12.36
CA LEU A 190 7.79 9.92 12.97
C LEU A 190 8.74 10.45 11.87
N PRO A 191 9.46 11.56 12.06
CA PRO A 191 10.45 12.00 11.09
C PRO A 191 11.44 10.88 10.79
N GLN A 192 11.64 10.58 9.50
CA GLN A 192 12.47 9.47 8.97
C GLN A 192 12.00 8.05 9.32
N HIS A 193 11.04 7.86 10.24
CA HIS A 193 10.62 6.55 10.74
C HIS A 193 9.11 6.35 10.72
N PHE A 194 8.68 5.10 10.57
CA PHE A 194 7.29 4.74 10.82
C PHE A 194 7.25 3.80 12.01
N ILE A 195 6.48 4.18 13.01
CA ILE A 195 6.34 3.39 14.23
C ILE A 195 4.85 3.11 14.45
N LEU A 196 4.57 2.23 15.40
CA LEU A 196 3.20 1.97 15.84
C LEU A 196 3.04 2.45 17.27
N ALA A 197 1.85 2.90 17.64
CA ALA A 197 1.44 3.21 19.01
C ALA A 197 0.39 2.20 19.47
N TYR A 198 0.54 1.72 20.69
CA TYR A 198 -0.49 0.95 21.39
C TYR A 198 -1.33 1.94 22.21
N LEU A 199 -2.63 2.02 21.95
CA LEU A 199 -3.54 2.89 22.70
C LEU A 199 -4.13 2.20 23.92
N ASP A 200 -4.33 2.96 24.99
CA ASP A 200 -5.05 2.53 26.17
C ASP A 200 -6.56 2.71 25.97
N GLU A 201 -7.28 1.61 25.75
CA GLU A 201 -8.74 1.64 25.62
C GLU A 201 -9.48 1.76 26.96
N SER A 202 -8.78 1.58 28.09
CA SER A 202 -9.43 1.56 29.41
C SER A 202 -9.96 2.93 29.85
N GLN A 203 -9.63 4.03 29.15
CA GLN A 203 -9.91 5.43 29.54
C GLN A 203 -9.44 5.83 30.96
N GLU A 204 -8.73 4.93 31.67
CA GLU A 204 -8.19 5.14 33.02
C GLU A 204 -6.75 5.67 33.00
N SER A 205 -6.17 5.86 31.81
CA SER A 205 -4.77 6.24 31.65
C SER A 205 -4.48 7.65 32.16
N GLU A 206 -3.48 7.79 33.03
CA GLU A 206 -2.89 9.08 33.43
C GLU A 206 -2.08 9.77 32.31
N PHE A 207 -1.96 9.14 31.13
CA PHE A 207 -1.18 9.64 30.00
C PHE A 207 -2.03 10.57 29.12
N GLU A 208 -1.58 11.83 28.94
CA GLU A 208 -2.29 12.89 28.20
C GLU A 208 -2.74 12.52 26.76
N SER A 209 -2.15 11.48 26.16
CA SER A 209 -2.44 11.04 24.79
C SER A 209 -3.10 9.65 24.70
N GLY A 210 -3.35 8.96 25.83
CA GLY A 210 -3.89 7.59 25.81
C GLY A 210 -2.97 6.57 25.13
N ILE A 211 -1.65 6.81 25.08
CA ILE A 211 -0.67 5.90 24.47
C ILE A 211 0.12 5.21 25.57
N LEU A 212 0.10 3.87 25.59
CA LEU A 212 0.86 3.08 26.57
C LEU A 212 2.34 2.99 26.19
N PHE A 213 2.62 2.66 24.93
CA PHE A 213 3.98 2.51 24.40
C PHE A 213 3.96 2.50 22.88
N TYR A 214 5.17 2.53 22.30
CA TYR A 214 5.41 2.46 20.87
C TYR A 214 6.10 1.16 20.48
N ILE A 215 5.95 0.77 19.22
CA ILE A 215 6.48 -0.46 18.63
C ILE A 215 7.21 -0.12 17.34
N ASN A 216 8.44 -0.58 17.18
CA ASN A 216 9.19 -0.44 15.94
C ASN A 216 9.10 -1.74 15.14
N ALA A 217 8.18 -1.80 14.17
CA ALA A 217 7.97 -2.98 13.35
C ALA A 217 9.19 -3.34 12.46
N PHE A 218 10.00 -2.34 12.08
CA PHE A 218 11.21 -2.58 11.31
C PHE A 218 12.33 -3.20 12.17
N ASN A 219 12.35 -2.91 13.47
CA ASN A 219 13.31 -3.44 14.44
C ASN A 219 12.70 -4.55 15.31
N LYS A 220 12.11 -5.57 14.65
CA LYS A 220 11.57 -6.78 15.30
C LYS A 220 10.56 -6.51 16.42
N GLY A 221 9.76 -5.47 16.26
CA GLY A 221 8.73 -5.10 17.22
C GLY A 221 9.29 -4.59 18.55
N PHE A 222 10.48 -3.98 18.54
CA PHE A 222 11.07 -3.36 19.72
C PHE A 222 10.07 -2.39 20.38
N ILE A 223 9.81 -2.59 21.67
CA ILE A 223 8.88 -1.80 22.47
C ILE A 223 9.65 -0.69 23.17
N PHE A 224 9.16 0.55 23.09
CA PHE A 224 9.79 1.72 23.69
C PHE A 224 8.76 2.74 24.16
N GLY A 225 9.17 3.67 25.00
CA GLY A 225 8.28 4.66 25.62
C GLY A 225 8.38 6.03 24.97
N ARG A 226 7.51 6.95 25.41
CA ARG A 226 7.50 8.35 24.95
C ARG A 226 8.86 9.05 25.15
N ARG A 227 9.57 8.75 26.23
CA ARG A 227 10.91 9.30 26.50
C ARG A 227 11.91 8.97 25.39
N ASP A 228 11.81 7.79 24.78
CA ASP A 228 12.69 7.38 23.69
C ASP A 228 12.36 8.16 22.40
N VAL A 229 11.07 8.45 22.15
CA VAL A 229 10.63 9.37 21.08
C VAL A 229 11.17 10.78 21.31
N ASP A 230 11.07 11.30 22.54
CA ASP A 230 11.59 12.63 22.89
C ASP A 230 13.10 12.73 22.66
N LEU A 231 13.85 11.68 23.03
CA LEU A 231 15.29 11.62 22.80
C LEU A 231 15.62 11.56 21.31
N PHE A 232 14.86 10.80 20.53
CA PHE A 232 15.02 10.72 19.07
C PHE A 232 14.78 12.07 18.39
N LEU A 233 13.69 12.78 18.74
CA LEU A 233 13.40 14.10 18.17
C LEU A 233 14.47 15.13 18.53
N LYS A 234 14.98 15.10 19.77
CA LYS A 234 16.10 15.94 20.20
C LYS A 234 17.38 15.66 19.40
N GLN A 235 17.69 14.40 19.09
CA GLN A 235 18.85 14.05 18.26
C GLN A 235 18.72 14.61 16.83
N LEU A 236 17.51 14.71 16.31
CA LEU A 236 17.23 15.32 15.01
C LEU A 236 17.12 16.85 15.05
N ASN A 237 17.27 17.48 16.22
CA ASN A 237 17.02 18.91 16.45
C ASN A 237 15.62 19.37 16.02
N LEU A 238 14.62 18.50 16.19
CA LEU A 238 13.22 18.81 15.89
C LEU A 238 12.47 19.16 17.18
N GLN A 239 11.50 20.07 17.05
CA GLN A 239 10.58 20.35 18.14
C GLN A 239 9.55 19.22 18.26
N ALA A 240 9.11 18.94 19.48
CA ALA A 240 8.08 17.95 19.74
C ALA A 240 6.73 18.46 19.25
N GLU A 241 6.14 17.78 18.27
CA GLU A 241 4.82 18.08 17.73
C GLU A 241 3.89 16.89 17.95
N LYS A 242 2.60 17.17 18.19
CA LYS A 242 1.57 16.16 18.50
C LYS A 242 1.53 15.03 17.46
N GLN A 243 1.66 15.37 16.19
CA GLN A 243 1.69 14.42 15.05
C GLN A 243 2.82 13.38 15.12
N PHE A 244 3.91 13.65 15.85
CA PHE A 244 5.01 12.69 16.01
C PHE A 244 4.74 11.63 17.09
N TYR A 245 3.69 11.82 17.88
CA TYR A 245 3.32 10.93 18.97
C TYR A 245 2.02 10.20 18.69
N GLU A 246 1.09 10.80 17.96
CA GLU A 246 -0.28 10.29 17.83
C GLU A 246 -0.51 9.50 16.55
N PRO A 247 -1.50 8.58 16.56
CA PRO A 247 -1.93 7.87 15.36
C PRO A 247 -2.23 8.80 14.20
N CYS A 248 -1.71 8.45 13.03
CA CYS A 248 -2.05 9.10 11.76
C CYS A 248 -3.25 8.42 11.09
N SER A 249 -3.90 9.14 10.18
CA SER A 249 -5.01 8.59 9.41
C SER A 249 -4.52 7.55 8.39
N ASN A 250 -5.40 6.67 7.93
CA ASN A 250 -5.07 5.75 6.85
C ASN A 250 -4.66 6.49 5.56
N ALA A 251 -5.26 7.66 5.30
CA ALA A 251 -4.87 8.51 4.18
C ALA A 251 -3.41 8.98 4.30
N ASP A 252 -2.97 9.38 5.50
CA ASP A 252 -1.57 9.73 5.75
C ASP A 252 -0.63 8.55 5.45
N ILE A 253 -1.05 7.33 5.83
CA ILE A 253 -0.28 6.12 5.55
C ILE A 253 -0.16 5.90 4.04
N ILE A 254 -1.24 6.00 3.28
CA ILE A 254 -1.22 5.87 1.82
C ILE A 254 -0.34 6.94 1.17
N ARG A 255 -0.46 8.21 1.57
CA ARG A 255 0.44 9.28 1.10
C ARG A 255 1.91 8.93 1.33
N ARG A 256 2.21 8.31 2.47
CA ARG A 256 3.59 7.93 2.82
C ARG A 256 4.09 6.74 2.00
N ILE A 257 3.23 5.78 1.66
CA ILE A 257 3.55 4.71 0.70
C ILE A 257 3.87 5.32 -0.66
N LEU A 258 3.00 6.21 -1.18
CA LEU A 258 3.18 6.87 -2.47
C LEU A 258 4.48 7.68 -2.51
N ARG A 259 4.78 8.48 -1.48
CA ARG A 259 6.05 9.22 -1.37
C ARG A 259 7.28 8.30 -1.34
N ASN A 260 7.19 7.15 -0.66
CA ASN A 260 8.24 6.16 -0.67
C ASN A 260 8.44 5.53 -2.06
N LEU A 261 7.35 5.20 -2.77
CA LEU A 261 7.40 4.68 -4.13
C LEU A 261 8.00 5.71 -5.10
N ILE A 262 7.56 6.97 -5.02
CA ILE A 262 8.12 8.08 -5.81
C ILE A 262 9.63 8.16 -5.60
N SER A 263 10.09 8.23 -4.35
CA SER A 263 11.53 8.29 -4.04
C SER A 263 12.30 7.08 -4.57
N ALA A 264 11.71 5.88 -4.53
CA ALA A 264 12.34 4.66 -5.00
C ALA A 264 12.46 4.65 -6.54
N TYR A 265 11.40 5.01 -7.27
CA TYR A 265 11.43 5.10 -8.73
C TYR A 265 12.25 6.27 -9.26
N GLU A 266 12.34 7.39 -8.52
CA GLU A 266 13.27 8.49 -8.83
C GLU A 266 14.72 8.00 -8.83
N GLN A 267 15.10 7.18 -7.86
CA GLN A 267 16.45 6.60 -7.79
C GLN A 267 16.73 5.58 -8.89
N LEU A 268 15.70 4.90 -9.38
CA LEU A 268 15.79 3.99 -10.53
C LEU A 268 15.73 4.72 -11.89
N GLY A 269 15.44 6.02 -11.91
CA GLY A 269 15.32 6.82 -13.13
C GLY A 269 14.02 6.59 -13.92
N SER A 270 13.00 5.97 -13.31
CA SER A 270 11.71 5.67 -13.96
C SER A 270 10.77 6.89 -13.94
N THR A 271 11.00 7.85 -14.83
CA THR A 271 10.30 9.15 -14.86
C THR A 271 8.78 9.04 -15.06
N GLU A 272 8.33 8.14 -15.91
CA GLU A 272 6.91 7.85 -16.16
C GLU A 272 6.18 7.43 -14.88
N LYS A 273 6.70 6.40 -14.20
CA LYS A 273 6.13 5.93 -12.93
C LYS A 273 6.09 7.00 -11.86
N VAL A 274 7.12 7.86 -11.81
CA VAL A 274 7.15 8.99 -10.89
C VAL A 274 6.01 9.98 -11.19
N SER A 275 5.72 10.24 -12.47
CA SER A 275 4.59 11.09 -12.87
C SER A 275 3.26 10.48 -12.42
N GLU A 276 3.04 9.20 -12.71
CA GLU A 276 1.80 8.50 -12.35
C GLU A 276 1.57 8.40 -10.85
N LEU A 277 2.61 8.09 -10.09
CA LEU A 277 2.52 8.04 -8.63
C LEU A 277 2.25 9.42 -8.02
N ARG A 278 2.69 10.51 -8.68
CA ARG A 278 2.32 11.86 -8.28
C ARG A 278 0.85 12.14 -8.57
N GLU A 279 0.31 11.69 -9.71
CA GLU A 279 -1.14 11.77 -9.95
C GLU A 279 -1.94 11.02 -8.87
N LEU A 280 -1.51 9.82 -8.47
CA LEU A 280 -2.14 9.08 -7.37
C LEU A 280 -2.02 9.81 -6.03
N LEU A 281 -0.88 10.46 -5.78
CA LEU A 281 -0.67 11.25 -4.57
C LEU A 281 -1.61 12.46 -4.51
N GLU A 282 -1.83 13.15 -5.63
CA GLU A 282 -2.77 14.27 -5.70
C GLU A 282 -4.21 13.85 -5.39
N ILE A 283 -4.63 12.63 -5.77
CA ILE A 283 -5.99 12.12 -5.45
C ILE A 283 -6.24 12.04 -3.94
N VAL A 284 -5.21 11.74 -3.15
CA VAL A 284 -5.30 11.57 -1.69
C VAL A 284 -4.75 12.76 -0.91
N ASN A 285 -4.30 13.80 -1.59
CA ASN A 285 -4.01 15.09 -0.96
C ASN A 285 -5.30 15.90 -0.94
N ASP A 286 -5.73 16.35 0.24
CA ASP A 286 -6.78 17.36 0.26
C ASP A 286 -6.23 18.68 -0.30
N SER A 287 -7.03 19.36 -1.10
CA SER A 287 -6.86 20.78 -1.45
C SER A 287 -6.84 21.73 -0.23
N SER A 288 -6.87 21.21 1.01
CA SER A 288 -6.94 21.95 2.27
C SER A 288 -5.64 21.96 3.07
N ASP A 289 -4.58 21.28 2.64
CA ASP A 289 -3.27 21.31 3.31
C ASP A 289 -2.38 22.52 2.90
N ASP A 290 -2.92 23.44 2.09
CA ASP A 290 -2.28 24.69 1.65
C ASP A 290 -2.75 25.96 2.43
N LEU A 291 -3.25 25.81 3.67
CA LEU A 291 -3.67 26.95 4.51
C LEU A 291 -2.98 27.00 5.89
#